data_AF-A0A1F7FGL2-F1
#
_entry.id   AF-A0A1F7FGL2-F1
#
_cell.length_a   1.000
_cell.length_b   1.000
_cell.length_c   1.000
_cell.angle_alpha   90.00
_cell.angle_beta   90.00
_cell.angle_gamma   90.00
#
_symmetry.space_group_name_H-M   'P 1'
#
loop_
_entity.id
_entity.type
_entity.pdbx_description
1 polymer ?
#
loop_
_entity_poly.entity_id
_entity_poly.type
_entity_poly.pdbx_seq_one_letter_code
_entity_poly.pdbx_strand_id
1 'polypeptide(L)'
;MRTSDGDGADEFIINYSSGGCCLTTPVVYRKGEAVLIIAPQAPTLVNRSRGYRIGRVVWDQLGSDGTCIFGISFTDHSANA
;
A
#
# COMPACT_ATOMS: atom_id res chain seq x y z
N MET A 1 20.98 -1.82 5.83
CA MET A 1 20.71 -2.63 4.62
C MET A 1 19.22 -2.91 4.63
N ARG A 2 18.42 -2.24 3.79
CA ARG A 2 16.97 -2.46 3.69
C ARG A 2 16.77 -3.61 2.71
N THR A 3 16.45 -4.79 3.22
CA THR A 3 16.09 -5.93 2.37
C THR A 3 14.72 -5.67 1.75
N SER A 4 14.59 -5.97 0.47
CA SER A 4 13.41 -5.79 -0.38
C SER A 4 12.19 -6.63 0.01
N ASP A 5 12.21 -7.23 1.20
CA ASP A 5 11.13 -7.96 1.82
C ASP A 5 10.68 -7.10 2.99
N GLY A 6 9.44 -6.59 2.93
CA GLY A 6 8.89 -5.66 3.93
C GLY A 6 9.22 -6.09 5.35
N ASP A 7 9.41 -5.13 6.25
CA ASP A 7 10.05 -5.26 7.57
C ASP A 7 9.34 -6.23 8.57
N GLY A 8 8.47 -7.14 8.11
CA GLY A 8 7.76 -8.11 8.93
C GLY A 8 6.72 -7.47 9.86
N ALA A 9 6.46 -6.17 9.69
CA ALA A 9 5.36 -5.49 10.33
C ALA A 9 4.05 -6.07 9.80
N ASP A 10 3.11 -6.33 10.71
CA ASP A 10 1.75 -6.77 10.39
C ASP A 10 0.99 -5.64 9.66
N GLU A 11 1.25 -5.50 8.36
CA GLU A 11 0.59 -4.54 7.50
C GLU A 11 -0.61 -5.19 6.80
N PHE A 12 -1.79 -4.61 6.97
CA PHE A 12 -3.02 -5.16 6.41
C PHE A 12 -3.71 -4.15 5.51
N ILE A 13 -4.03 -4.56 4.28
CA ILE A 13 -4.85 -3.77 3.38
C ILE A 13 -6.32 -3.90 3.81
N ILE A 14 -6.93 -2.80 4.21
CA ILE A 14 -8.32 -2.73 4.68
C ILE A 14 -9.27 -2.62 3.49
N ASN A 15 -8.88 -1.84 2.49
CA ASN A 15 -9.63 -1.68 1.24
C ASN A 15 -8.68 -1.50 0.06
N TYR A 16 -9.12 -1.87 -1.13
CA TYR A 16 -8.32 -1.76 -2.35
C TYR A 16 -9.23 -1.41 -3.52
N SER A 17 -8.81 -0.44 -4.33
CA SER A 17 -9.52 0.02 -5.52
C SER A 17 -8.54 0.38 -6.64
N SER A 18 -9.06 0.73 -7.81
CA SER A 18 -8.23 1.22 -8.91
C SER A 18 -7.55 2.56 -8.58
N GLY A 19 -8.14 3.41 -7.74
CA GLY A 19 -7.59 4.74 -7.40
C GLY A 19 -6.66 4.76 -6.19
N GLY A 20 -6.67 3.71 -5.37
CA GLY A 20 -5.91 3.69 -4.12
C GLY A 20 -6.28 2.53 -3.20
N CYS A 21 -5.64 2.51 -2.04
CA CYS A 21 -5.92 1.56 -0.96
C CYS A 21 -5.75 2.24 0.40
N CYS A 22 -6.33 1.62 1.43
CA CYS A 22 -6.07 1.93 2.82
C CYS A 22 -5.38 0.74 3.47
N LEU A 23 -4.39 1.01 4.31
CA LEU A 23 -3.71 -0.01 5.08
C LEU A 23 -3.60 0.37 6.56
N THR A 24 -3.49 -0.64 7.42
CA THR A 24 -3.05 -0.49 8.81
C THR A 24 -1.62 -0.98 8.96
N THR A 25 -0.81 -0.30 9.74
CA THR A 25 0.57 -0.71 10.04
C THR A 25 1.04 -0.11 11.37
N PRO A 26 1.94 -0.78 12.10
CA PRO A 26 2.68 -0.15 13.20
C PRO A 26 3.81 0.78 12.71
N VAL A 27 4.10 0.81 11.41
CA VAL A 27 5.13 1.64 10.78
C VAL A 27 4.57 3.02 10.45
N VAL A 28 5.31 4.08 10.78
CA VAL A 28 4.88 5.46 10.46
C VAL A 28 5.42 5.88 9.09
N TYR A 29 4.52 6.14 8.15
CA TYR A 29 4.83 6.77 6.86
C TYR A 29 4.58 8.28 6.90
N ARG A 30 5.32 9.04 6.08
CA ARG A 30 5.10 10.48 5.91
C ARG A 30 4.12 10.76 4.80
N LYS A 31 3.35 11.84 4.94
CA LYS A 31 2.51 12.36 3.84
C LYS A 31 3.36 12.64 2.60
N GLY A 32 2.92 12.13 1.45
CA GLY A 32 3.60 12.23 0.15
C GLY A 32 4.68 11.17 -0.08
N GLU A 33 5.03 10.38 0.93
CA GLU A 33 5.96 9.25 0.80
C GLU A 33 5.43 8.21 -0.18
N ALA A 34 6.32 7.68 -1.02
CA ALA A 34 5.99 6.65 -1.99
C ALA A 34 6.07 5.28 -1.32
N VAL A 35 5.02 4.48 -1.47
CA VAL A 35 4.92 3.14 -0.89
C VAL A 35 4.64 2.14 -2.00
N LEU A 36 5.34 1.00 -1.95
CA LEU A 36 5.12 -0.11 -2.89
C LEU A 36 4.04 -1.03 -2.31
N ILE A 37 2.94 -1.17 -3.02
CA ILE A 37 1.80 -1.98 -2.59
C ILE A 37 1.73 -3.25 -3.43
N ILE A 38 1.68 -4.39 -2.74
CA ILE A 38 1.43 -5.69 -3.35
C ILE A 38 -0.09 -5.86 -3.44
N ALA A 39 -0.64 -5.94 -4.65
CA ALA A 39 -2.07 -6.13 -4.82
C ALA A 39 -2.51 -7.45 -4.16
N PRO A 40 -3.62 -7.45 -3.37
CA PRO A 40 -4.15 -8.68 -2.81
C PRO A 40 -4.53 -9.64 -3.94
N GLN A 41 -4.15 -10.91 -3.84
CA GLN A 41 -4.48 -11.90 -4.87
C GLN A 41 -5.98 -12.19 -4.83
N ALA A 42 -6.69 -11.87 -5.91
CA ALA A 42 -7.99 -12.47 -6.18
C ALA A 42 -7.80 -13.96 -6.49
N PRO A 43 -8.77 -14.85 -6.22
CA PRO A 43 -8.61 -16.31 -6.37
C PRO A 43 -8.50 -16.81 -7.82
N THR A 44 -8.30 -15.94 -8.82
CA THR A 44 -8.19 -16.35 -10.22
C THR A 44 -6.72 -16.48 -10.62
N LEU A 45 -6.21 -17.70 -10.49
CA LEU A 45 -4.83 -18.10 -10.77
C LEU A 45 -4.56 -18.20 -12.29
N VAL A 46 -4.67 -17.07 -13.01
CA VAL A 46 -4.04 -16.90 -14.33
C VAL A 46 -3.60 -15.45 -14.53
N ASN A 47 -2.54 -15.01 -13.84
CA ASN A 47 -1.40 -14.35 -14.49
C ASN A 47 -0.20 -14.26 -13.54
N ARG A 48 0.97 -14.66 -14.03
CA ARG A 48 2.20 -14.97 -13.28
C ARG A 48 3.01 -13.74 -12.82
N SER A 49 2.38 -12.72 -12.27
CA SER A 49 3.12 -11.56 -11.74
C SER A 49 2.46 -11.02 -10.50
N ARG A 50 3.23 -10.89 -9.40
CA ARG A 50 2.83 -10.07 -8.27
C ARG A 50 2.56 -8.67 -8.84
N GLY A 51 1.30 -8.26 -8.90
CA GLY A 51 0.94 -6.92 -9.36
C GLY A 51 1.36 -5.94 -8.30
N TYR A 52 2.51 -5.28 -8.50
CA TYR A 52 2.92 -4.20 -7.62
C TYR A 52 2.35 -2.89 -8.15
N ARG A 53 1.87 -2.02 -7.26
CA ARG A 53 1.52 -0.64 -7.57
C ARG A 53 2.30 0.31 -6.68
N ILE A 54 2.76 1.40 -7.27
CA ILE A 54 3.35 2.51 -6.51
C ILE A 54 2.22 3.46 -6.15
N GLY A 55 2.09 3.75 -4.86
CA GLY A 55 1.16 4.74 -4.35
C GLY A 55 1.87 5.80 -3.52
N ARG A 56 1.15 6.88 -3.21
CA ARG A 56 1.59 7.93 -2.29
C ARG A 56 0.63 8.06 -1.13
N VAL A 57 1.19 8.25 0.07
CA VAL A 57 0.39 8.54 1.27
C VAL A 57 -0.25 9.91 1.11
N VAL A 58 -1.59 9.95 1.16
CA VAL A 58 -2.38 11.19 1.02
C VAL A 58 -2.95 11.69 2.34
N TRP A 59 -3.21 10.77 3.28
CA TRP A 59 -3.67 11.06 4.63
C TRP A 59 -3.28 9.93 5.58
N ASP A 60 -3.25 10.25 6.87
CA ASP A 60 -2.93 9.33 7.97
C ASP A 60 -3.88 9.56 9.15
N GLN A 61 -4.09 8.50 9.93
CA GLN A 61 -4.85 8.52 11.18
C GLN A 61 -4.15 7.60 12.19
N LEU A 62 -3.74 8.17 13.34
CA LEU A 62 -3.14 7.41 14.43
C LEU A 62 -4.24 6.85 15.36
N GLY A 63 -4.26 5.54 15.53
CA GLY A 63 -5.10 4.84 16.51
C GLY A 63 -4.55 4.98 17.93
N SER A 64 -5.43 4.86 18.92
CA SER A 64 -5.07 4.93 20.34
C SER A 64 -4.20 3.77 20.82
N ASP A 65 -4.17 2.67 20.07
CA ASP A 65 -3.38 1.46 20.30
C ASP A 65 -1.97 1.52 19.67
N GLY A 66 -1.62 2.63 19.02
CA GLY A 66 -0.35 2.79 18.29
C GLY A 66 -0.38 2.27 16.85
N THR A 67 -1.50 1.69 16.41
CA THR A 67 -1.69 1.30 15.00
C THR A 67 -2.00 2.53 14.17
N CYS A 68 -1.29 2.72 13.06
CA CYS A 68 -1.56 3.80 12.10
C CYS A 68 -2.43 3.28 10.95
N ILE A 69 -3.37 4.10 10.50
CA ILE A 69 -4.15 3.90 9.28
C ILE A 69 -3.67 4.91 8.24
N PHE A 70 -3.32 4.45 7.05
CA PHE A 70 -2.88 5.30 5.95
C PHE A 70 -3.79 5.15 4.74
N GLY A 71 -4.15 6.28 4.14
CA GLY A 71 -4.73 6.35 2.81
C GLY A 71 -3.66 6.54 1.76
N ILE A 72 -3.67 5.69 0.74
CA ILE A 72 -2.70 5.68 -0.34
C ILE A 72 -3.42 5.87 -1.67
N SER A 73 -2.98 6.85 -2.45
CA SER A 73 -3.46 7.06 -3.81
C SER A 73 -2.46 6.46 -4.80
N PHE A 74 -2.96 5.65 -5.73
CA PHE A 74 -2.13 5.09 -6.79
C PHE A 74 -1.89 6.14 -7.87
N THR A 75 -0.64 6.22 -8.33
CA THR A 75 -0.32 7.06 -9.48
C THR A 75 -0.62 6.22 -10.72
N ASP A 76 -1.67 6.56 -11.46
CA ASP A 76 -1.93 5.90 -12.73
C ASP A 76 -0.79 6.23 -13.70
N HIS A 77 -0.03 5.20 -14.11
CA HIS A 77 0.94 5.34 -15.20
C HIS A 77 0.28 5.46 -16.59
N SER A 78 -1.06 5.55 -16.66
CA SER A 78 -1.82 5.63 -17.91
C SER A 78 -2.04 7.04 -18.46
N ALA A 79 -1.48 8.10 -17.85
CA ALA A 79 -1.69 9.48 -18.33
C ALA A 79 -0.72 9.94 -19.44
N ASN A 80 0.11 9.07 -20.03
CA ASN A 80 1.03 9.44 -21.12
C ASN A 80 1.39 8.24 -22.02
N ALA A 81 0.40 7.63 -22.67
CA ALA A 81 0.62 6.69 -23.78
C ALA A 81 -0.17 7.15 -25.01
#